data_AF-A0A4S8KE20-F1
#
_entry.id   AF-A0A4S8KE20-F1
#
_cell.length_a   1.000
_cell.length_b   1.000
_cell.length_c   1.000
_cell.angle_alpha   90.00
_cell.angle_beta   90.00
_cell.angle_gamma   90.00
#
_symmetry.space_group_name_H-M   'P 1'
#
loop_
_entity.id
_entity.type
_entity.pdbx_description
1 polymer ?
#
loop_
_entity_poly.entity_id
_entity_poly.type
_entity_poly.pdbx_seq_one_letter_code
_entity_poly.pdbx_strand_id
1 'polypeptide(L)'
;MGAEEPKQVEAEAAPEPPPAAEAHVVVLSPDFKVEDPPAEKSSGGSTERDAVLARLETEKRLSLIKAWEENEKTKAENKAVKKLSSILAWENTKKAAVEAELRRKEEELEKKKAEYAEKMKNKVALLHKEAEEKRAMVEARRGEELLKADEVAAKYRATGLAPKKLLGCFGA
;
A
#
# COMPACT_ATOMS: atom_id res chain seq x y z
N MET A 1 19.89 24.88 -10.24
CA MET A 1 19.66 25.15 -8.80
C MET A 1 18.18 25.43 -8.62
N GLY A 2 17.53 24.63 -7.79
CA GLY A 2 16.08 24.53 -7.67
C GLY A 2 15.76 23.09 -7.30
N ALA A 3 16.27 22.68 -6.14
CA ALA A 3 15.89 21.41 -5.53
C ALA A 3 14.52 21.62 -4.90
N GLU A 4 13.51 20.94 -5.44
CA GLU A 4 12.20 20.83 -4.78
C GLU A 4 12.11 19.40 -4.25
N GLU A 5 12.04 19.31 -2.92
CA GLU A 5 12.04 18.08 -2.13
C GLU A 5 10.78 17.24 -2.40
N PRO A 6 10.85 15.89 -2.36
CA PRO A 6 9.66 15.08 -2.54
C PRO A 6 8.81 15.11 -1.26
N LYS A 7 7.59 15.62 -1.42
CA LYS A 7 6.51 15.57 -0.42
C LYS A 7 6.24 14.11 -0.05
N GLN A 8 6.46 13.80 1.23
CA GLN A 8 6.21 12.51 1.84
C GLN A 8 4.74 12.10 1.64
N VAL A 9 4.55 10.90 1.10
CA VAL A 9 3.25 10.25 1.04
C VAL A 9 3.07 9.57 2.40
N GLU A 10 2.08 10.01 3.17
CA GLU A 10 1.65 9.34 4.40
C GLU A 10 1.37 7.87 4.10
N ALA A 11 2.18 6.99 4.68
CA ALA A 11 1.93 5.57 4.72
C ALA A 11 0.72 5.35 5.64
N GLU A 12 -0.42 5.04 5.04
CA GLU A 12 -1.60 4.53 5.75
C GLU A 12 -1.20 3.22 6.43
N ALA A 13 -1.07 3.28 7.75
CA ALA A 13 -0.63 2.17 8.58
C ALA A 13 -1.63 1.00 8.47
N ALA A 14 -1.10 -0.19 8.21
CA ALA A 14 -1.83 -1.44 8.25
C ALA A 14 -2.52 -1.63 9.63
N PRO A 15 -3.73 -2.24 9.68
CA PRO A 15 -4.42 -2.46 10.94
C PRO A 15 -3.59 -3.43 11.80
N GLU A 16 -3.24 -2.98 13.01
CA GLU A 16 -2.52 -3.76 14.01
C GLU A 16 -3.28 -5.08 14.31
N PRO A 17 -2.55 -6.19 14.52
CA PRO A 17 -3.19 -7.44 14.94
C PRO A 17 -3.83 -7.25 16.33
N PRO A 18 -5.01 -7.84 16.58
CA PRO A 18 -5.70 -7.67 17.86
C PRO A 18 -4.81 -8.20 19.00
N PRO A 19 -4.78 -7.52 20.17
CA PRO A 19 -3.97 -7.97 21.29
C PRO A 19 -4.40 -9.38 21.68
N ALA A 20 -3.42 -10.26 21.79
CA ALA A 20 -3.59 -11.61 22.30
C ALA A 20 -4.38 -11.52 23.60
N ALA A 21 -5.57 -12.11 23.60
CA ALA A 21 -6.39 -12.22 24.79
C ALA A 21 -5.61 -13.07 25.80
N GLU A 22 -4.92 -12.39 26.71
CA GLU A 22 -4.35 -13.02 27.89
C GLU A 22 -5.49 -13.70 28.63
N ALA A 23 -5.39 -15.02 28.75
CA ALA A 23 -6.28 -15.79 29.56
C ALA A 23 -6.10 -15.32 31.02
N HIS A 24 -6.92 -14.37 31.44
CA HIS A 24 -7.17 -14.13 32.86
C HIS A 24 -7.79 -15.40 33.42
N VAL A 25 -6.92 -16.29 33.91
CA VAL A 25 -7.31 -17.33 34.85
C VAL A 25 -7.81 -16.59 36.08
N VAL A 26 -9.10 -16.32 36.12
CA VAL A 26 -9.78 -15.94 37.35
C VAL A 26 -9.73 -17.20 38.21
N VAL A 27 -8.66 -17.31 39.01
CA VAL A 27 -8.64 -18.19 40.16
C VAL A 27 -9.73 -17.66 41.09
N LEU A 28 -10.95 -18.17 40.91
CA LEU A 28 -12.01 -18.07 41.91
C LEU A 28 -11.51 -18.83 43.12
N SER A 29 -10.69 -18.17 43.93
CA SER A 29 -10.46 -18.56 45.31
C SER A 29 -11.83 -18.48 45.99
N PRO A 30 -12.38 -19.58 46.53
CA PRO A 30 -13.51 -19.43 47.41
C PRO A 30 -12.98 -18.77 48.68
N ASP A 31 -13.26 -17.48 48.86
CA ASP A 31 -13.17 -16.81 50.15
C ASP A 31 -14.12 -17.51 51.13
N PHE A 32 -13.66 -18.61 51.74
CA PHE A 32 -14.27 -19.15 52.94
C PHE A 32 -13.89 -18.23 54.10
N LYS A 33 -14.59 -17.12 54.21
CA LYS A 33 -14.64 -16.35 55.45
C LYS A 33 -15.52 -17.12 56.42
N VAL A 34 -14.87 -17.94 57.26
CA VAL A 34 -15.50 -18.53 58.43
C VAL A 34 -15.60 -17.42 59.47
N GLU A 35 -16.74 -16.73 59.51
CA GLU A 35 -17.12 -15.91 60.67
C GLU A 35 -17.77 -16.83 61.71
N ASP A 36 -17.14 -16.91 62.89
CA ASP A 36 -17.71 -17.60 64.05
C ASP A 36 -19.04 -16.94 64.45
N PRO A 37 -20.13 -17.70 64.64
CA PRO A 37 -21.40 -17.10 65.03
C PRO A 37 -21.39 -16.72 66.53
N PRO A 38 -21.97 -15.58 66.92
CA PRO A 38 -22.18 -15.26 68.32
C PRO A 38 -23.19 -16.25 68.91
N ALA A 39 -22.84 -16.80 70.08
CA ALA A 39 -23.69 -17.71 70.83
C ALA A 39 -24.91 -16.98 71.39
N GLU A 40 -26.01 -16.93 70.63
CA GLU A 40 -27.34 -16.61 71.15
C GLU A 40 -28.20 -17.87 71.20
N LYS A 41 -28.65 -18.21 72.41
CA LYS A 41 -29.65 -19.24 72.66
C LYS A 41 -31.00 -18.72 72.17
N SER A 42 -31.47 -19.18 71.02
CA SER A 42 -32.89 -19.13 70.68
C SER A 42 -33.40 -20.55 70.46
N SER A 43 -34.46 -20.86 71.20
CA SER A 43 -35.28 -22.04 71.04
C SER A 43 -36.07 -21.92 69.72
N GLY A 44 -35.40 -22.12 68.59
CA GLY A 44 -35.97 -22.18 67.23
C GLY A 44 -35.70 -23.55 66.62
N GLY A 45 -36.76 -24.28 66.28
CA GLY A 45 -36.73 -25.74 66.07
C GLY A 45 -36.01 -26.25 64.83
N SER A 46 -35.84 -27.57 64.76
CA SER A 46 -35.33 -28.34 63.61
C SER A 46 -35.84 -27.82 62.26
N THR A 47 -37.09 -27.39 62.23
CA THR A 47 -37.82 -26.84 61.09
C THR A 47 -37.14 -25.66 60.39
N GLU A 48 -36.45 -24.78 61.12
CA GLU A 48 -35.80 -23.60 60.52
C GLU A 48 -34.49 -23.96 59.83
N ARG A 49 -33.72 -24.90 60.40
CA ARG A 49 -32.54 -25.47 59.74
C ARG A 49 -32.93 -26.24 58.47
N ASP A 50 -34.01 -27.01 58.53
CA ASP A 50 -34.51 -27.75 57.37
C ASP A 50 -34.98 -26.80 56.24
N ALA A 51 -35.58 -25.66 56.59
CA ALA A 51 -35.96 -24.62 55.63
C ALA A 51 -34.75 -23.94 54.98
N VAL A 52 -33.67 -23.67 55.74
CA VAL A 52 -32.42 -23.13 55.18
C VAL A 52 -31.74 -24.14 54.26
N LEU A 53 -31.68 -25.42 54.64
CA LEU A 53 -31.12 -26.48 53.80
C LEU A 53 -31.89 -26.64 52.49
N ALA A 54 -33.23 -26.59 52.52
CA ALA A 54 -34.05 -26.64 51.32
C ALA A 54 -33.76 -25.44 50.39
N ARG A 55 -33.59 -24.22 50.94
CA ARG A 55 -33.21 -23.05 50.15
C ARG A 55 -31.84 -23.23 49.49
N LEU A 56 -30.83 -23.65 50.26
CA LEU A 56 -29.48 -23.91 49.73
C LEU A 56 -29.49 -24.99 48.64
N GLU A 57 -30.30 -26.04 48.79
CA GLU A 57 -30.46 -27.06 47.76
C GLU A 57 -31.10 -26.51 46.49
N THR A 58 -32.13 -25.66 46.62
CA THR A 58 -32.75 -24.98 45.47
C THR A 58 -31.77 -24.02 44.78
N GLU A 59 -30.98 -23.26 45.53
CA GLU A 59 -29.96 -22.37 44.99
C GLU A 59 -28.87 -23.16 44.26
N LYS A 60 -28.40 -24.27 44.84
CA LYS A 60 -27.45 -25.18 44.19
C LYS A 60 -28.00 -25.72 42.88
N ARG A 61 -29.26 -26.15 42.85
CA ARG A 61 -29.93 -26.63 41.63
C ARG A 61 -30.03 -25.53 40.58
N LEU A 62 -30.45 -24.32 40.96
CA LEU A 62 -30.57 -23.19 40.04
C LEU A 62 -29.22 -22.78 39.47
N SER A 63 -28.16 -22.76 40.30
CA SER A 63 -26.80 -22.47 39.85
C SER A 63 -26.30 -23.51 38.84
N LEU A 64 -26.59 -24.80 39.06
CA LEU A 64 -26.23 -25.85 38.11
C LEU A 64 -26.99 -25.71 36.77
N ILE A 65 -28.28 -25.40 36.81
CA ILE A 65 -29.11 -25.16 35.62
C ILE A 65 -28.56 -23.97 34.83
N LYS A 66 -28.26 -22.85 35.50
CA LYS A 66 -27.65 -21.67 34.86
C LYS A 66 -26.31 -21.99 34.21
N ALA A 67 -25.42 -22.69 34.92
CA ALA A 67 -24.12 -23.08 34.37
C ALA A 67 -24.26 -23.99 33.14
N TRP A 68 -25.24 -24.90 33.15
CA TRP A 68 -25.53 -25.75 32.00
C TRP A 68 -26.11 -24.95 30.82
N GLU A 69 -27.06 -24.05 31.08
CA GLU A 69 -27.65 -23.17 30.06
C GLU A 69 -26.58 -22.32 29.38
N GLU A 70 -25.71 -21.67 30.16
CA GLU A 70 -24.61 -20.87 29.62
C GLU A 70 -23.61 -21.73 28.84
N ASN A 71 -23.32 -22.96 29.28
CA ASN A 71 -22.49 -23.88 28.52
C ASN A 71 -23.11 -24.24 27.15
N GLU A 72 -24.42 -24.46 27.09
CA GLU A 72 -25.12 -24.75 25.82
C GLU A 72 -25.16 -23.53 24.91
N LYS A 73 -25.38 -22.31 25.45
CA LYS A 73 -25.27 -21.05 24.69
C LYS A 73 -23.89 -20.88 24.10
N THR A 74 -22.84 -20.99 24.91
CA THR A 74 -21.44 -20.87 24.45
C THR A 74 -21.11 -21.91 23.38
N LYS A 75 -21.64 -23.14 23.46
CA LYS A 75 -21.46 -24.14 22.38
C LYS A 75 -22.11 -23.70 21.08
N ALA A 76 -23.33 -23.14 21.13
CA ALA A 76 -24.01 -22.63 19.94
C ALA A 76 -23.26 -21.43 19.33
N GLU A 77 -22.83 -20.49 20.16
CA GLU A 77 -22.04 -19.32 19.76
C GLU A 77 -20.71 -19.73 19.10
N ASN A 78 -19.95 -20.63 19.72
CA ASN A 78 -18.70 -21.12 19.15
C ASN A 78 -18.89 -21.79 17.78
N LYS A 79 -20.00 -22.51 17.58
CA LYS A 79 -20.33 -23.07 16.26
C LYS A 79 -20.65 -21.97 15.25
N ALA A 80 -21.38 -20.94 15.65
CA ALA A 80 -21.71 -19.80 14.79
C ALA A 80 -20.45 -18.99 14.41
N VAL A 81 -19.60 -18.64 15.40
CA VAL A 81 -18.34 -17.92 15.19
C VAL A 81 -17.45 -18.65 14.20
N LYS A 82 -17.26 -19.97 14.35
CA LYS A 82 -16.45 -20.77 13.40
C LYS A 82 -16.98 -20.68 11.97
N LYS A 83 -18.30 -20.75 11.77
CA LYS A 83 -18.92 -20.62 10.45
C LYS A 83 -18.73 -19.21 9.88
N LEU A 84 -18.97 -18.19 10.69
CA LEU A 84 -18.79 -16.79 10.27
C LEU A 84 -17.34 -16.49 9.90
N SER A 85 -16.37 -16.96 10.70
CA SER A 85 -14.95 -16.83 10.37
C SER A 85 -14.59 -17.53 9.06
N SER A 86 -15.15 -18.72 8.80
CA SER A 86 -14.94 -19.40 7.52
C SER A 86 -15.52 -18.64 6.33
N ILE A 87 -16.71 -18.03 6.49
CA ILE A 87 -17.35 -17.22 5.45
C ILE A 87 -16.50 -15.98 5.18
N LEU A 88 -16.08 -15.27 6.24
CA LEU A 88 -15.26 -14.07 6.13
C LEU A 88 -13.91 -14.36 5.45
N ALA A 89 -13.25 -15.46 5.80
CA ALA A 89 -12.00 -15.87 5.17
C ALA A 89 -12.19 -16.17 3.67
N TRP A 90 -13.27 -16.85 3.31
CA TRP A 90 -13.62 -17.12 1.92
C TRP A 90 -13.90 -15.83 1.15
N GLU A 91 -14.69 -14.93 1.74
CA GLU A 91 -15.03 -13.64 1.14
C GLU A 91 -13.79 -12.78 0.92
N ASN A 92 -12.89 -12.72 1.91
CA ASN A 92 -11.61 -12.03 1.80
C ASN A 92 -10.74 -12.61 0.69
N THR A 93 -10.70 -13.94 0.56
CA THR A 93 -9.97 -14.61 -0.54
C THR A 93 -10.53 -14.22 -1.91
N LYS A 94 -11.86 -14.13 -2.04
CA LYS A 94 -12.50 -13.70 -3.29
C LYS A 94 -12.26 -12.23 -3.60
N LYS A 95 -12.33 -11.35 -2.60
CA LYS A 95 -11.99 -9.93 -2.76
C LYS A 95 -10.54 -9.74 -3.21
N ALA A 96 -9.59 -10.38 -2.52
CA ALA A 96 -8.18 -10.32 -2.87
C ALA A 96 -7.89 -10.83 -4.30
N ALA A 97 -8.60 -11.87 -4.75
CA ALA A 97 -8.46 -12.37 -6.12
C ALA A 97 -8.90 -11.33 -7.16
N VAL A 98 -10.04 -10.67 -6.95
CA VAL A 98 -10.54 -9.62 -7.85
C VAL A 98 -9.64 -8.38 -7.82
N GLU A 99 -9.16 -7.98 -6.64
CA GLU A 99 -8.21 -6.87 -6.51
C GLU A 99 -6.87 -7.14 -7.21
N ALA A 100 -6.39 -8.39 -7.15
CA ALA A 100 -5.18 -8.80 -7.88
C ALA A 100 -5.38 -8.73 -9.41
N GLU A 101 -6.55 -9.10 -9.92
CA GLU A 101 -6.88 -8.94 -11.34
C GLU A 101 -6.90 -7.46 -11.75
N LEU A 102 -7.47 -6.58 -10.92
CA LEU A 102 -7.48 -5.14 -11.15
C LEU A 102 -6.05 -4.58 -11.21
N ARG A 103 -5.20 -4.89 -10.22
CA ARG A 103 -3.81 -4.43 -10.20
C ARG A 103 -3.02 -4.89 -11.42
N ARG A 104 -3.20 -6.16 -11.83
CA ARG A 104 -2.56 -6.66 -13.05
C ARG A 104 -2.96 -5.83 -14.27
N LYS A 105 -4.22 -5.43 -14.39
CA LYS A 105 -4.69 -4.58 -15.51
C LYS A 105 -4.12 -3.17 -15.45
N GLU A 106 -3.99 -2.61 -14.26
CA GLU A 106 -3.36 -1.31 -14.04
C GLU A 106 -1.87 -1.34 -14.44
N GLU A 107 -1.13 -2.38 -14.05
CA GLU A 107 0.27 -2.60 -14.45
C GLU A 107 0.42 -2.76 -15.97
N GLU A 108 -0.47 -3.54 -16.61
CA GLU A 108 -0.49 -3.71 -18.07
C GLU A 108 -0.72 -2.36 -18.78
N LEU A 109 -1.58 -1.50 -18.23
CA LEU A 109 -1.84 -0.16 -18.77
C LEU A 109 -0.65 0.78 -18.57
N GLU A 110 -0.03 0.77 -17.39
CA GLU A 110 1.12 1.63 -17.09
C GLU A 110 2.32 1.27 -17.96
N LYS A 111 2.57 -0.03 -18.16
CA LYS A 111 3.60 -0.51 -19.10
C LYS A 111 3.35 0.01 -20.52
N LYS A 112 2.13 -0.10 -21.02
CA LYS A 112 1.77 0.41 -22.37
C LYS A 112 1.95 1.91 -22.50
N LYS A 113 1.61 2.68 -21.45
CA LYS A 113 1.83 4.13 -21.41
C LYS A 113 3.32 4.45 -21.47
N ALA A 114 4.15 3.77 -20.67
CA ALA A 114 5.59 3.96 -20.67
C ALA A 114 6.23 3.63 -22.03
N GLU A 115 5.89 2.48 -22.62
CA GLU A 115 6.35 2.09 -23.96
C GLU A 115 5.97 3.12 -25.03
N TYR A 116 4.74 3.66 -24.98
CA TYR A 116 4.31 4.67 -25.93
C TYR A 116 5.05 6.00 -25.73
N ALA A 117 5.23 6.42 -24.47
CA ALA A 117 5.99 7.61 -24.14
C ALA A 117 7.45 7.51 -24.63
N GLU A 118 8.08 6.35 -24.47
CA GLU A 118 9.43 6.10 -24.99
C GLU A 118 9.47 6.17 -26.52
N LYS A 119 8.53 5.53 -27.22
CA LYS A 119 8.43 5.63 -28.70
C LYS A 119 8.30 7.07 -29.16
N MET A 120 7.52 7.89 -28.46
CA MET A 120 7.37 9.31 -28.80
C MET A 120 8.67 10.10 -28.55
N LYS A 121 9.36 9.85 -27.44
CA LYS A 121 10.68 10.45 -27.17
C LYS A 121 11.71 10.05 -28.23
N ASN A 122 11.73 8.78 -28.64
CA ASN A 122 12.62 8.29 -29.69
C ASN A 122 12.34 8.97 -31.04
N LYS A 123 11.08 9.18 -31.41
CA LYS A 123 10.72 9.96 -32.61
C LYS A 123 11.22 11.40 -32.55
N VAL A 124 11.07 12.06 -31.40
CA VAL A 124 11.59 13.42 -31.20
C VAL A 124 13.12 13.43 -31.34
N ALA A 125 13.82 12.46 -30.75
CA ALA A 125 15.27 12.33 -30.86
C ALA A 125 15.73 12.11 -32.31
N LEU A 126 15.00 11.28 -33.08
CA LEU A 126 15.30 11.07 -34.51
C LEU A 126 15.13 12.36 -35.32
N LEU A 127 14.05 13.11 -35.09
CA LEU A 127 13.84 14.41 -35.75
C LEU A 127 14.95 15.41 -35.41
N HIS A 128 15.37 15.45 -34.14
CA HIS A 128 16.47 16.31 -33.71
C HIS A 128 17.77 15.92 -34.40
N LYS A 129 18.11 14.63 -34.41
CA LYS A 129 19.30 14.10 -35.09
C LYS A 129 19.30 14.44 -36.58
N GLU A 130 18.18 14.24 -37.28
CA GLU A 130 18.07 14.59 -38.71
C GLU A 130 18.27 16.09 -38.94
N ALA A 131 17.74 16.94 -38.05
CA ALA A 131 17.93 18.38 -38.14
C ALA A 131 19.39 18.78 -37.91
N GLU A 132 20.07 18.15 -36.95
CA GLU A 132 21.49 18.35 -36.69
C GLU A 132 22.38 17.89 -37.85
N GLU A 133 22.06 16.74 -38.47
CA GLU A 133 22.76 16.26 -39.67
C GLU A 133 22.65 17.26 -40.83
N LYS A 134 21.46 17.84 -41.05
CA LYS A 134 21.26 18.90 -42.05
C LYS A 134 22.08 20.15 -41.72
N ARG A 135 22.11 20.57 -40.46
CA ARG A 135 22.92 21.73 -40.02
C ARG A 135 24.42 21.47 -40.22
N ALA A 136 24.90 20.28 -39.86
CA ALA A 136 26.29 19.88 -40.06
C ALA A 136 26.67 19.86 -41.56
N MET A 137 25.77 19.39 -42.43
CA MET A 137 26.01 19.41 -43.88
C MET A 137 26.13 20.85 -44.42
N VAL A 138 25.26 21.77 -43.97
CA VAL A 138 25.33 23.18 -44.37
C VAL A 138 26.64 23.81 -43.89
N GLU A 139 27.03 23.57 -42.65
CA GLU A 139 28.28 24.13 -42.11
C GLU A 139 29.52 23.55 -42.81
N ALA A 140 29.50 22.26 -43.17
CA ALA A 140 30.58 21.64 -43.95
C ALA A 140 30.71 22.30 -45.34
N ARG A 141 29.59 22.52 -46.06
CA ARG A 141 29.59 23.23 -47.35
C ARG A 141 30.10 24.65 -47.23
N ARG A 142 29.66 25.37 -46.19
CA ARG A 142 30.15 26.71 -45.89
C ARG A 142 31.67 26.73 -45.69
N GLY A 143 32.20 25.79 -44.90
CA GLY A 143 33.64 25.64 -44.70
C GLY A 143 34.39 25.36 -45.99
N GLU A 144 33.87 24.49 -46.86
CA GLU A 144 34.44 24.20 -48.18
C GLU A 144 34.48 25.44 -49.08
N GLU A 145 33.39 26.21 -49.13
CA GLU A 145 33.32 27.46 -49.93
C GLU A 145 34.30 28.53 -49.43
N LEU A 146 34.44 28.67 -48.11
CA LEU A 146 35.42 29.58 -47.51
C LEU A 146 36.85 29.16 -47.86
N LEU A 147 37.19 27.87 -47.73
CA LEU A 147 38.51 27.36 -48.11
C LEU A 147 38.81 27.58 -49.59
N LYS A 148 37.85 27.33 -50.49
CA LYS A 148 38.01 27.62 -51.92
C LYS A 148 38.25 29.11 -52.17
N ALA A 149 37.53 30.00 -51.49
CA ALA A 149 37.73 31.44 -51.62
C ALA A 149 39.12 31.85 -51.15
N ASP A 150 39.61 31.29 -50.04
CA ASP A 150 40.94 31.53 -49.51
C ASP A 150 42.05 31.02 -50.46
N GLU A 151 41.87 29.83 -51.03
CA GLU A 151 42.79 29.27 -52.04
C GLU A 151 42.86 30.16 -53.29
N VAL A 152 41.71 30.64 -53.78
CA VAL A 152 41.65 31.54 -54.94
C VAL A 152 42.30 32.89 -54.61
N ALA A 153 42.02 33.46 -53.43
CA ALA A 153 42.64 34.69 -52.97
C ALA A 153 44.17 34.53 -52.83
N ALA A 154 44.65 33.39 -52.32
CA ALA A 154 46.07 33.08 -52.25
C ALA A 154 46.72 32.99 -53.63
N LYS A 155 46.06 32.36 -54.62
CA LYS A 155 46.51 32.32 -56.02
C LYS A 155 46.66 33.72 -56.62
N TYR A 156 45.68 34.61 -56.40
CA TYR A 156 45.77 36.00 -56.87
C TYR A 156 46.92 36.76 -56.19
N ARG A 157 47.08 36.60 -54.87
CA ARG A 157 48.20 37.19 -54.11
C ARG A 157 49.57 36.72 -54.63
N ALA A 158 49.70 35.44 -54.97
CA ALA A 158 50.95 34.87 -55.49
C ALA A 158 51.26 35.29 -56.94
N THR A 159 50.24 35.47 -57.78
CA THR A 159 50.40 35.81 -59.20
C THR A 159 50.43 37.32 -59.47
N GLY A 160 50.01 38.15 -58.51
CA GLY A 160 49.94 39.62 -58.66
C GLY A 160 48.80 40.09 -59.58
N LEU A 161 47.90 39.20 -59.99
CA LEU A 161 46.75 39.52 -60.83
C LEU A 161 45.53 39.90 -59.98
N ALA A 162 44.76 40.89 -60.41
CA ALA A 162 43.51 41.25 -59.76
C ALA A 162 42.39 40.23 -60.05
N PRO A 163 41.48 39.96 -59.08
CA PRO A 163 40.33 39.09 -59.31
C PRO A 163 39.45 39.60 -60.47
N LYS A 164 39.16 38.70 -61.42
CA LYS A 164 38.42 39.05 -62.65
C LYS A 164 36.91 39.25 -62.44
N LYS A 165 36.35 38.77 -61.33
CA LYS A 165 34.95 38.97 -60.92
C LYS A 165 34.96 39.67 -59.56
N LEU A 166 34.85 41.00 -59.58
CA LEU A 166 34.96 41.84 -58.38
C LEU A 166 33.64 41.90 -57.58
N LEU A 167 32.50 41.69 -58.24
CA LEU A 167 31.15 41.93 -57.69
C LEU A 167 30.15 40.93 -58.32
N GLY A 168 29.85 39.83 -57.62
CA GLY A 168 28.73 38.94 -57.95
C GLY A 168 27.61 39.17 -56.94
N CYS A 169 26.43 39.57 -57.40
CA CYS A 169 25.29 39.96 -56.57
C CYS A 169 24.94 38.93 -55.49
N PHE A 170 24.82 39.41 -54.24
CA PHE A 170 24.21 38.69 -53.12
C PHE A 170 22.69 38.62 -53.35
N GLY A 171 22.21 37.53 -53.95
CA GLY A 171 20.79 37.32 -54.23
C GLY A 171 20.22 36.16 -53.41
N ALA A 172 19.32 36.52 -52.49
CA ALA A 172 18.33 35.77 -51.69
C ALA A 172 18.43 34.23 -51.58
#